data_AF-A0A377NCG8-F1
#
_entry.id   AF-A0A377NCG8-F1
#
_cell.length_a   1.000
_cell.length_b   1.000
_cell.length_c   1.000
_cell.angle_alpha   90.00
_cell.angle_beta   90.00
_cell.angle_gamma   90.00
#
_symmetry.space_group_name_H-M   'P 1'
#
loop_
_entity.id
_entity.type
_entity.pdbx_description
1 polymer ?
#
loop_
_entity_poly.entity_id
_entity_poly.type
_entity_poly.pdbx_seq_one_letter_code
_entity_poly.pdbx_strand_id
1 'polypeptide(L)' 'MDYNLNDNWLLNMSVWWMDIDTDIKFKAAGEDQSIHTRIDPWVFMFAAGYRF' A
#
# COMPACT_ATOMS: atom_id res chain seq x y z
N MET A 1 4.88 -15.02 1.79
CA MET A 1 5.51 -16.36 1.84
C MET A 1 6.97 -16.13 1.55
N ASP A 2 7.86 -16.46 2.49
CA ASP A 2 9.30 -16.28 2.32
C ASP A 2 9.92 -17.58 1.83
N TYR A 3 10.56 -17.54 0.67
CA TYR A 3 11.30 -18.66 0.09
C TYR A 3 12.76 -18.25 -0.04
N ASN A 4 13.63 -18.86 0.75
CA ASN A 4 15.08 -18.73 0.56
C ASN A 4 15.48 -19.57 -0.64
N LEU A 5 15.79 -18.91 -1.76
CA LEU A 5 16.22 -19.56 -3.00
C LEU A 5 17.70 -19.98 -2.94
N ASN A 6 18.51 -19.39 -2.05
CA ASN A 6 19.91 -19.73 -1.78
C ASN A 6 20.36 -19.11 -0.44
N ASP A 7 21.49 -19.53 0.16
CA ASP A 7 21.97 -19.04 1.48
C ASP A 7 22.11 -17.50 1.60
N ASN A 8 22.25 -16.82 0.46
CA ASN A 8 22.45 -15.37 0.40
C ASN A 8 21.26 -14.60 -0.19
N TRP A 9 20.25 -15.28 -0.77
CA TRP A 9 19.14 -14.63 -1.49
C TRP A 9 17.80 -14.88 -0.79
N LEU A 10 17.20 -13.79 -0.33
CA LEU A 10 15.87 -13.75 0.27
C LEU A 10 14.87 -13.26 -0.78
N LEU A 11 13.83 -14.03 -1.06
CA LEU A 11 12.69 -13.56 -1.85
C LEU A 11 11.49 -13.36 -0.93
N ASN A 12 11.00 -12.13 -0.87
CA ASN A 12 9.82 -11.75 -0.11
C ASN A 12 8.66 -11.45 -1.07
N MET A 13 7.55 -12.14 -0.85
CA MET A 13 6.27 -11.85 -1.49
C MET A 13 5.23 -11.61 -0.40
N SER A 14 4.57 -10.45 -0.42
CA SER A 14 3.53 -10.10 0.55
C SER A 14 2.32 -9.46 -0.12
N VAL A 15 1.15 -9.75 0.45
CA VAL A 15 -0.16 -9.23 0.02
C VAL A 15 -0.80 -8.57 1.22
N TRP A 16 -1.25 -7.33 1.06
CA TRP A 16 -1.78 -6.51 2.13
C TRP A 16 -3.16 -6.00 1.70
N TRP A 17 -4.13 -6.12 2.60
CA TRP A 17 -5.41 -5.43 2.49
C TRP A 17 -5.35 -4.21 3.41
N MET A 18 -5.57 -3.03 2.85
CA MET A 18 -5.55 -1.77 3.61
C MET A 18 -6.93 -1.14 3.55
N ASP A 19 -7.42 -0.67 4.70
CA ASP A 19 -8.63 0.16 4.79
C ASP A 19 -8.16 1.61 4.90
N ILE A 20 -8.42 2.41 3.86
CA ILE A 20 -8.01 3.82 3.78
C ILE A 20 -9.27 4.67 3.67
N ASP A 21 -9.68 5.22 4.81
CA ASP A 21 -10.70 6.26 4.90
C ASP A 21 -10.03 7.64 4.89
N THR A 22 -10.43 8.51 3.95
CA THR A 22 -9.89 9.87 3.83
C THR A 22 -10.99 10.89 3.55
N ASP A 23 -11.00 11.94 4.36
CA ASP A 23 -11.84 13.12 4.16
C ASP A 23 -11.11 14.19 3.36
N ILE A 24 -11.55 14.44 2.14
CA ILE A 24 -11.00 15.49 1.28
C ILE A 24 -11.85 16.74 1.47
N LYS A 25 -11.25 17.78 2.05
CA LYS A 25 -11.87 19.10 2.21
C LYS A 25 -11.23 20.10 1.25
N PHE A 26 -12.03 20.72 0.39
CA PHE A 26 -11.55 21.72 -0.56
C PHE A 26 -12.57 22.85 -0.72
N LYS A 27 -12.08 24.04 -1.09
CA LYS A 27 -12.94 25.17 -1.44
C LYS A 27 -13.18 25.20 -2.94
N ALA A 28 -14.44 25.18 -3.35
CA ALA A 28 -14.83 25.35 -4.75
C ALA A 28 -15.85 26.48 -4.85
N ALA A 29 -15.60 27.44 -5.74
CA ALA A 29 -16.46 28.62 -5.94
C ALA A 29 -16.78 29.44 -4.67
N GLY A 30 -15.90 29.39 -3.66
CA GLY A 30 -16.07 30.11 -2.39
C GLY A 30 -16.82 29.34 -1.31
N GLU A 31 -17.36 28.15 -1.62
CA GLU A 31 -17.99 27.26 -0.65
C GLU A 31 -17.06 26.13 -0.20
N ASP A 32 -17.20 25.74 1.06
CA ASP A 32 -16.49 24.59 1.64
C ASP A 32 -17.18 23.29 1.20
N GLN A 33 -16.44 22.44 0.49
CA GLN A 33 -16.89 21.13 0.04
C GLN A 33 -16.09 20.05 0.78
N SER A 34 -16.79 19.00 1.22
CA SER A 34 -16.18 17.85 1.88
C SER A 34 -16.63 16.59 1.16
N ILE A 35 -15.67 15.83 0.64
CA ILE A 35 -15.92 14.53 0.01
C ILE A 35 -15.29 13.46 0.88
N HIS A 36 -16.12 12.56 1.39
CA HIS A 36 -15.67 11.36 2.08
C HIS A 36 -15.31 10.31 1.05
N THR A 37 -14.05 9.88 1.03
CA THR A 37 -13.56 8.85 0.10
C THR A 37 -13.04 7.68 0.89
N ARG A 38 -13.62 6.51 0.66
CA ARG A 38 -13.12 5.22 1.15
C ARG A 38 -12.44 4.48 0.02
N ILE A 39 -11.24 3.98 0.28
CA ILE A 39 -10.47 3.18 -0.67
C ILE A 39 -9.96 1.94 0.06
N ASP A 40 -10.33 0.75 -0.44
CA ASP A 40 -9.91 -0.55 0.11
C ASP A 40 -8.94 -1.27 -0.85
N PRO A 41 -7.69 -0.78 -1.04
CA PRO A 41 -6.82 -1.36 -2.04
C PRO A 41 -6.19 -2.67 -1.58
N TRP A 42 -5.93 -3.53 -2.57
CA TRP A 42 -5.06 -4.68 -2.43
C TRP A 42 -3.66 -4.29 -2.89
N VAL A 43 -2.67 -4.43 -2.01
CA VAL A 43 -1.28 -4.09 -2.30
C VAL A 43 -0.47 -5.38 -2.39
N PHE A 44 0.25 -5.54 -3.50
CA PHE A 44 1.12 -6.68 -3.77
C PHE A 44 2.56 -6.20 -3.80
N MET A 45 3.41 -6.77 -2.94
CA MET A 45 4.83 -6.45 -2.89
C MET A 45 5.65 -7.69 -3.21
N PHE A 46 6.62 -7.51 -4.11
CA PHE A 46 7.64 -8.48 -4.47
C PHE A 46 9.00 -7.83 -4.25
N ALA A 47 9.83 -8.42 -3.40
CA ALA A 47 11.17 -7.94 -3.11
C ALA A 47 12.17 -9.09 -3.10
N ALA A 48 13.40 -8.80 -3.54
CA ALA A 48 14.53 -9.70 -3.44
C ALA A 48 15.62 -8.99 -2.63
N GLY A 49 16.12 -9.63 -1.58
CA GLY A 49 17.22 -9.16 -0.74
C GLY A 49 18.43 -10.08 -0.89
N TYR A 50 19.63 -9.50 -0.93
CA TYR A 50 20.88 -10.24 -0.92
C TYR A 50 21.66 -9.93 0.36
N ARG A 51 22.10 -10.96 1.08
CA ARG A 51 22.90 -10.83 2.30
C ARG A 51 24.37 -11.14 1.98
N PHE A 52 25.25 -10.19 2.24
CA PHE A 52 26.71 -10.32 2.17
C PHE A 52 27.29 -10.77 3.52
#